data_AF-A0A957ACS0-F1
#
_entry.id   AF-A0A957ACS0-F1
#
_cell.length_a   1.000
_cell.length_b   1.000
_cell.length_c   1.000
_cell.angle_alpha   90.00
_cell.angle_beta   90.00
_cell.angle_gamma   90.00
#
_symmetry.space_group_name_H-M   'P 1'
#
loop_
_entity.id
_entity.type
_entity.pdbx_description
1 polymer ?
#
loop_
_entity_poly.entity_id
_entity_poly.type
_entity_poly.pdbx_seq_one_letter_code
_entity_poly.pdbx_strand_id
1 'polypeptide(L)'
;MALPVPARYRIRLLPSNLNAVELLNVLAFLVIDININPTLAEIGPFTLTWHGLFTAVGIIAGVSLSVWLASKDGFPAEYAQEVALVGVPCAIVGARLFFVFEHWDNFSGDLPSIVLDITEGGITLYGGLIGGALGGLV
;
A
#
# COMPACT_ATOMS: atom_id res chain seq x y z
N MET A 1 18.25 13.14 -46.80
CA MET A 1 19.32 12.51 -46.00
C MET A 1 18.66 11.75 -44.86
N ALA A 2 18.22 10.51 -45.14
CA ALA A 2 17.52 9.66 -44.18
C ALA A 2 18.55 8.75 -43.50
N LEU A 3 18.60 8.77 -42.17
CA LEU A 3 19.50 7.93 -41.41
C LEU A 3 19.07 6.46 -41.52
N PRO A 4 20.01 5.51 -41.69
CA PRO A 4 19.68 4.09 -41.71
C PRO A 4 19.23 3.65 -40.31
N VAL A 5 17.97 3.24 -40.19
CA VAL A 5 17.44 2.62 -38.96
C VAL A 5 18.00 1.20 -38.88
N PRO A 6 18.77 0.83 -37.84
CA PRO A 6 19.29 -0.52 -37.70
C PRO A 6 18.14 -1.51 -37.49
N ALA A 7 18.21 -2.61 -38.24
CA ALA A 7 17.21 -3.66 -38.26
C ALA A 7 17.12 -4.35 -36.90
N ARG A 8 15.95 -4.21 -36.28
CA ARG A 8 15.24 -5.19 -35.44
C ARG A 8 16.13 -6.00 -34.48
N TYR A 9 16.02 -5.67 -33.20
CA TYR A 9 16.32 -6.58 -32.09
C TYR A 9 15.34 -7.78 -32.13
N ARG A 10 15.55 -8.72 -33.06
CA ARG A 10 14.89 -10.04 -33.02
C ARG A 10 15.59 -10.83 -31.94
N ILE A 11 15.10 -10.68 -30.71
CA ILE A 11 15.39 -11.60 -29.62
C ILE A 11 14.93 -12.99 -30.07
N ARG A 12 15.84 -13.80 -30.61
CA ARG A 12 15.60 -15.21 -30.96
C ARG A 12 15.86 -16.04 -29.71
N LEU A 13 14.97 -15.92 -28.73
CA LEU A 13 14.98 -16.72 -27.50
C LEU A 13 14.09 -17.97 -27.57
N LEU A 14 13.39 -18.19 -28.69
CA LEU A 14 12.50 -19.32 -28.85
C LEU A 14 13.09 -20.31 -29.88
N PRO A 15 13.45 -21.54 -29.48
CA PRO A 15 13.88 -22.56 -30.43
C PRO A 15 12.78 -22.79 -31.45
N SER A 16 13.13 -22.71 -32.74
CA SER A 16 12.18 -22.73 -33.85
C SER A 16 11.56 -24.11 -34.14
N ASN A 17 11.81 -25.12 -33.30
CA ASN A 17 11.24 -26.46 -33.43
C ASN A 17 10.30 -26.85 -32.28
N LEU A 18 9.95 -25.92 -31.38
CA LEU A 18 9.03 -26.22 -30.29
C LEU A 18 7.63 -26.51 -30.83
N ASN A 19 7.12 -27.70 -30.51
CA ASN A 19 5.74 -28.05 -30.81
C ASN A 19 4.79 -27.33 -29.82
N ALA A 20 3.51 -27.21 -30.17
CA ALA A 20 2.54 -26.46 -29.36
C ALA A 20 2.44 -26.97 -27.89
N VAL A 21 2.76 -28.25 -27.67
CA VAL A 21 2.76 -28.90 -26.35
C VAL A 21 3.95 -28.43 -25.51
N GLU A 22 5.15 -28.32 -26.08
CA GLU A 22 6.31 -27.78 -25.38
C GLU A 22 6.14 -26.28 -25.06
N LEU A 23 5.52 -25.51 -25.96
CA LEU A 23 5.15 -24.13 -25.68
C LEU A 23 4.16 -24.03 -24.53
N LEU A 24 3.15 -24.91 -24.48
CA LEU A 24 2.19 -24.94 -23.38
C LEU A 24 2.85 -25.33 -22.04
N ASN A 25 3.81 -26.26 -22.04
CA ASN A 25 4.56 -26.65 -20.85
C ASN A 25 5.47 -25.53 -20.33
N VAL A 26 6.14 -24.79 -21.23
CA VAL A 26 6.94 -23.61 -20.85
C VAL A 26 6.04 -22.52 -20.27
N LEU A 27 4.87 -22.29 -20.87
CA LEU A 27 3.90 -21.33 -20.34
C LEU A 27 3.34 -21.77 -18.98
N ALA A 28 3.03 -23.06 -18.81
CA ALA A 28 2.56 -23.60 -17.54
C ALA A 28 3.61 -23.50 -16.42
N PHE A 29 4.90 -23.67 -16.75
CA PHE A 29 5.98 -23.41 -15.78
C PHE A 29 6.11 -21.92 -15.40
N LEU A 30 5.75 -21.01 -16.30
CA LEU A 30 5.71 -19.57 -16.01
C LEU A 30 4.44 -19.14 -15.26
N VAL A 31 3.41 -20.00 -15.17
CA VAL A 31 2.24 -19.75 -14.34
C VAL A 31 2.61 -20.04 -12.88
N ILE A 32 2.79 -18.96 -12.12
CA ILE A 32 3.02 -19.02 -10.68
C ILE A 32 1.65 -18.96 -10.00
N ASP A 33 1.18 -20.09 -9.50
CA ASP A 33 0.00 -20.16 -8.62
C ASP A 33 0.39 -19.73 -7.20
N ILE A 34 0.02 -18.50 -6.81
CA ILE A 34 0.16 -18.03 -5.44
C ILE A 34 -1.06 -18.47 -4.64
N ASN A 35 -0.98 -19.65 -4.02
CA ASN A 35 -2.01 -20.17 -3.13
C ASN A 35 -1.89 -19.57 -1.71
N ILE A 36 -1.85 -18.24 -1.60
CA ILE A 36 -1.88 -17.53 -0.31
C ILE A 36 -3.24 -16.88 -0.16
N ASN A 37 -3.95 -17.24 0.91
CA ASN A 37 -5.17 -16.54 1.29
C ASN A 37 -4.81 -15.13 1.81
N PRO A 38 -5.34 -14.04 1.22
CA PRO A 38 -5.07 -12.68 1.66
C PRO A 38 -5.63 -12.36 3.06
N THR A 39 -6.60 -13.15 3.54
CA THR A 39 -7.17 -13.05 4.88
C THR A 39 -6.46 -14.00 5.84
N LEU A 40 -6.14 -13.47 7.02
CA LEU A 40 -5.40 -14.17 8.07
C LEU A 40 -6.36 -14.80 9.07
N ALA A 41 -7.39 -14.05 9.47
CA ALA A 41 -8.46 -14.53 10.33
C ALA A 41 -9.73 -13.71 10.10
N GLU A 42 -10.89 -14.36 10.19
CA GLU A 42 -12.20 -13.72 10.19
C GLU A 42 -12.81 -13.90 11.58
N ILE A 43 -13.07 -12.78 12.26
CA ILE A 43 -13.68 -12.77 13.60
C ILE A 43 -15.01 -12.01 13.46
N GLY A 44 -16.08 -12.73 13.13
CA GLY A 44 -17.40 -12.14 12.91
C GLY A 44 -17.41 -11.17 11.72
N PRO A 45 -17.83 -9.89 11.88
CA PRO A 45 -17.81 -8.90 10.80
C PRO A 45 -16.41 -8.31 10.51
N PHE A 46 -15.38 -8.68 11.28
CA PHE A 46 -14.03 -8.16 11.11
C PHE A 46 -13.14 -9.16 10.37
N THR A 47 -12.68 -8.76 9.19
CA THR A 47 -11.68 -9.51 8.41
C THR A 47 -10.29 -8.95 8.66
N LEU A 48 -9.42 -9.74 9.29
CA LEU A 48 -8.02 -9.38 9.46
C LEU A 48 -7.22 -9.84 8.23
N THR A 49 -6.67 -8.89 7.48
CA THR A 49 -5.83 -9.17 6.30
C THR A 49 -4.34 -9.14 6.66
N TRP A 50 -3.52 -9.87 5.89
CA TRP A 50 -2.05 -9.80 6.03
C TRP A 50 -1.53 -8.37 5.87
N HIS A 51 -2.09 -7.61 4.92
CA HIS A 51 -1.74 -6.22 4.70
C HIS A 51 -1.97 -5.36 5.94
N GLY A 52 -3.12 -5.51 6.60
CA GLY A 52 -3.44 -4.79 7.84
C GLY A 52 -2.48 -5.12 8.98
N LEU A 53 -2.13 -6.40 9.15
CA LEU A 53 -1.18 -6.84 10.18
C LEU A 53 0.20 -6.19 9.98
N PHE A 54 0.76 -6.28 8.77
CA PHE A 54 2.07 -5.68 8.48
C PHE A 54 2.06 -4.15 8.55
N THR A 55 0.93 -3.52 8.21
CA THR A 55 0.76 -2.07 8.38
C THR A 55 0.82 -1.68 9.86
N ALA A 56 0.10 -2.39 10.73
CA ALA A 56 0.13 -2.13 12.18
C ALA A 56 1.53 -2.33 12.77
N VAL A 57 2.22 -3.40 12.38
CA VAL A 57 3.62 -3.65 12.78
C VAL A 57 4.53 -2.52 12.31
N GLY A 58 4.35 -2.03 11.07
CA GLY A 58 5.11 -0.90 10.53
C GLY A 58 4.92 0.39 11.33
N ILE A 59 3.68 0.69 11.73
CA ILE A 59 3.37 1.86 12.58
C ILE A 59 4.08 1.73 13.93
N ILE A 60 3.95 0.57 14.60
CA ILE A 60 4.58 0.33 15.91
C ILE A 60 6.11 0.45 15.80
N ALA A 61 6.71 -0.14 14.76
CA ALA A 61 8.14 -0.05 14.50
C ALA A 61 8.59 1.39 14.24
N GLY A 62 7.84 2.16 13.46
CA GLY A 62 8.12 3.56 13.18
C GLY A 62 8.08 4.45 14.42
N VAL A 63 7.06 4.28 15.28
CA VAL A 63 6.96 5.01 16.55
C VAL A 63 8.09 4.61 17.49
N SER A 64 8.36 3.31 17.63
CA SER A 64 9.45 2.81 18.49
C SER A 64 10.82 3.33 18.05
N LEU A 65 11.07 3.37 16.73
CA LEU A 65 12.30 3.93 16.16
C LEU A 65 12.40 5.43 16.43
N SER A 66 11.30 6.17 16.30
CA SER A 66 11.27 7.62 16.56
C SER A 66 11.60 7.93 18.02
N VAL A 67 11.03 7.18 18.96
CA VAL A 67 11.34 7.30 20.40
C VAL A 67 12.79 6.93 20.70
N TRP A 68 13.31 5.87 20.06
CA TRP A 68 14.70 5.47 20.21
C TRP A 68 15.67 6.53 19.69
N LEU A 69 15.36 7.14 18.54
CA LEU A 69 16.18 8.20 17.94
C LEU A 69 16.15 9.47 18.79
N ALA A 70 14.97 9.88 19.28
CA ALA A 70 14.82 11.02 20.18
C ALA A 70 15.66 10.85 21.45
N SER A 71 15.57 9.67 22.08
CA SER A 71 16.39 9.33 23.26
C SER A 71 17.89 9.36 22.97
N LYS A 72 18.31 8.90 21.78
CA LYS A 72 19.72 8.89 21.38
C LYS A 72 20.27 10.30 21.17
N ASP A 73 19.46 11.19 20.60
CA ASP A 73 19.86 12.57 20.31
C ASP A 73 19.68 13.52 21.51
N GLY A 74 19.27 12.98 22.67
CA GLY A 74 19.13 13.73 23.92
C GLY A 74 17.82 14.51 24.04
N PHE A 75 16.85 14.24 23.17
CA PHE A 75 15.49 14.77 23.30
C PHE A 75 14.67 13.94 24.29
N PRO A 76 13.77 14.57 25.06
CA PRO A 76 12.82 13.85 25.89
C PRO A 76 11.94 12.93 25.04
N ALA A 77 11.87 11.66 25.43
CA ALA A 77 11.08 10.65 24.74
C ALA A 77 9.58 11.00 24.73
N GLU A 78 9.14 11.81 25.70
CA GLU A 78 7.78 12.31 25.84
C GLU A 78 7.32 13.06 24.59
N TYR A 79 8.16 13.90 24.00
CA TYR A 79 7.78 14.64 22.79
C TYR A 79 7.54 13.72 21.59
N ALA A 80 8.37 12.69 21.43
CA ALA A 80 8.19 11.72 20.34
C ALA A 80 6.90 10.90 20.53
N GLN A 81 6.54 10.60 21.77
CA GLN A 81 5.30 9.90 22.11
C GLN A 81 4.07 10.79 21.89
N GLU A 82 4.12 12.06 22.28
CA GLU A 82 3.05 13.04 22.05
C GLU A 82 2.79 13.23 20.55
N VAL A 83 3.86 13.42 19.77
CA VAL A 83 3.78 13.53 18.31
C VAL A 83 3.21 12.26 17.69
N ALA A 84 3.59 11.07 18.15
CA ALA A 84 3.02 9.82 17.66
C ALA A 84 1.53 9.68 18.03
N LEU A 85 1.15 10.09 19.24
CA LEU A 85 -0.21 10.00 19.75
C LEU A 85 -1.19 10.87 18.95
N VAL A 86 -0.75 12.04 18.47
CA VAL A 86 -1.54 12.94 17.62
C VAL A 86 -1.38 12.59 16.13
N GLY A 87 -0.16 12.27 15.70
CA GLY A 87 0.18 12.00 14.30
C GLY A 87 -0.52 10.75 13.76
N VAL A 88 -0.63 9.67 14.52
CA VAL A 88 -1.32 8.43 14.08
C VAL A 88 -2.81 8.66 13.79
N PRO A 89 -3.63 9.25 14.69
CA PRO A 89 -5.03 9.53 14.36
C PRO A 89 -5.17 10.57 13.24
N CYS A 90 -4.31 11.60 13.18
CA CYS A 90 -4.31 12.54 12.06
C CYS A 90 -3.97 11.85 10.72
N ALA A 91 -3.07 10.87 10.72
CA ALA A 91 -2.78 10.05 9.54
C ALA A 91 -4.01 9.25 9.11
N ILE A 92 -4.70 8.58 10.02
CA ILE A 92 -5.91 7.80 9.70
C ILE A 92 -6.99 8.71 9.09
N VAL A 93 -7.22 9.88 9.69
CA VAL A 93 -8.20 10.86 9.19
C VAL A 93 -7.78 11.40 7.83
N GLY A 94 -6.51 11.81 7.67
CA GLY A 94 -5.99 12.33 6.41
C GLY A 94 -6.06 11.30 5.27
N ALA A 95 -5.78 10.03 5.58
CA ALA A 95 -5.86 8.93 4.64
C ALA A 95 -7.28 8.71 4.11
N ARG A 96 -8.29 8.93 4.96
CA ARG A 96 -9.70 8.84 4.55
C ARG A 96 -10.15 10.07 3.76
N LEU A 97 -9.81 11.28 4.21
CA LEU A 97 -10.16 12.51 3.51
C LEU A 97 -9.58 12.55 2.09
N PHE A 98 -8.32 12.13 1.94
CA PHE A 98 -7.66 12.11 0.64
C PHE A 98 -8.23 11.04 -0.29
N PHE A 99 -8.68 9.90 0.24
CA PHE A 99 -9.39 8.88 -0.55
C PHE A 99 -10.68 9.42 -1.16
N VAL A 100 -11.46 10.20 -0.39
CA VAL A 100 -12.68 10.86 -0.86
C VAL A 100 -12.37 11.91 -1.93
N PHE A 101 -11.27 12.65 -1.77
CA PHE A 101 -10.83 13.62 -2.77
C PHE A 101 -10.42 12.96 -4.10
N GLU A 102 -9.68 11.85 -4.04
CA GLU A 102 -9.22 11.13 -5.23
C GLU A 102 -10.37 10.56 -6.05
N HIS A 103 -11.44 10.12 -5.39
CA HIS A 103 -12.59 9.54 -6.08
C HIS A 103 -13.76 10.51 -6.28
N TRP A 104 -13.53 11.82 -6.14
CA TRP A 104 -14.59 12.86 -6.14
C TRP A 104 -15.64 12.74 -7.26
N ASP A 105 -15.24 12.36 -8.48
CA ASP A 105 -16.16 12.23 -9.63
C ASP A 105 -17.15 11.06 -9.51
N ASN A 106 -16.80 9.96 -8.83
CA ASN A 106 -17.70 8.82 -8.59
C ASN A 106 -18.67 9.06 -7.39
N PHE A 107 -18.48 10.15 -6.63
CA PHE A 107 -19.01 10.33 -5.26
C PHE A 107 -20.02 11.49 -5.15
N SER A 108 -20.37 12.13 -6.28
CA SER A 108 -21.21 13.32 -6.35
C SER A 108 -22.71 13.09 -6.06
N GLY A 109 -23.14 11.84 -5.83
CA GLY A 109 -24.56 11.46 -5.64
C GLY A 109 -25.00 11.11 -4.20
N ASP A 110 -24.13 10.52 -3.37
CA ASP A 110 -24.51 9.98 -2.04
C ASP A 110 -23.36 10.14 -1.01
N LEU A 111 -23.23 11.35 -0.47
CA LEU A 111 -22.24 11.71 0.56
C LEU A 111 -22.41 11.03 1.94
N PRO A 112 -23.62 10.67 2.45
CA PRO A 112 -23.77 10.19 3.83
C PRO A 112 -23.47 8.70 4.05
N SER A 113 -23.70 7.83 3.06
CA SER A 113 -23.54 6.37 3.22
C SER A 113 -22.07 5.94 3.29
N ILE A 114 -21.19 6.70 2.66
CA ILE A 114 -19.79 6.32 2.42
C ILE A 114 -18.84 6.71 3.57
N VAL A 115 -19.20 7.69 4.40
CA VAL A 115 -18.41 8.02 5.61
C VAL A 115 -18.49 6.89 6.64
N LEU A 116 -19.56 6.09 6.59
CA LEU A 116 -19.83 4.99 7.54
C LEU A 116 -19.31 3.63 7.06
N ASP A 117 -19.14 3.42 5.75
CA ASP A 117 -18.48 2.21 5.21
C ASP A 117 -16.95 2.32 5.24
N ILE A 118 -16.41 2.32 6.46
CA ILE A 118 -14.97 2.25 6.75
C ILE A 118 -14.41 0.85 6.45
N THR A 119 -15.29 -0.14 6.31
CA THR A 119 -14.98 -1.58 6.20
C THR A 119 -14.63 -2.08 4.80
N GLU A 120 -14.91 -1.33 3.72
CA GLU A 120 -14.64 -1.77 2.34
C GLU A 120 -13.23 -1.42 1.80
N GLY A 121 -12.34 -0.86 2.63
CA GLY A 121 -10.92 -0.68 2.25
C GLY A 121 -10.60 0.59 1.48
N GLY A 122 -11.31 1.69 1.74
CA GLY A 122 -11.06 3.00 1.12
C GLY A 122 -10.11 3.91 1.89
N ILE A 123 -8.82 3.56 1.97
CA ILE A 123 -7.81 4.36 2.68
C ILE A 123 -6.59 4.56 1.77
N THR A 124 -6.19 5.80 1.52
CA THR A 124 -5.00 6.11 0.69
C THR A 124 -3.78 6.34 1.56
N LEU A 125 -2.67 5.65 1.25
CA LEU A 125 -1.41 5.83 1.96
C LEU A 125 -0.88 7.27 1.87
N TYR A 126 -1.07 7.93 0.72
CA TYR A 126 -0.65 9.31 0.50
C TYR A 126 -1.32 10.29 1.48
N GLY A 127 -2.65 10.15 1.68
CA GLY A 127 -3.37 10.96 2.65
C GLY A 127 -2.92 10.69 4.09
N GLY A 128 -2.51 9.45 4.39
CA GLY A 128 -1.95 9.09 5.69
C GLY A 128 -0.61 9.74 5.96
N LEU A 129 0.28 9.76 4.97
CA LEU A 129 1.59 10.41 5.09
C LEU A 129 1.43 11.93 5.29
N ILE A 130 0.57 12.57 4.50
CA ILE A 130 0.33 14.02 4.61
C ILE A 130 -0.38 14.35 5.93
N GLY A 131 -1.43 13.62 6.28
CA GLY A 131 -2.19 13.81 7.51
C GLY A 131 -1.33 13.59 8.75
N GLY A 132 -0.48 12.56 8.76
CA GLY A 132 0.46 12.29 9.85
C GLY A 132 1.53 13.36 9.98
N ALA A 133 2.09 13.83 8.85
CA ALA A 133 3.08 14.90 8.86
C ALA A 133 2.50 16.23 9.37
N LEU A 134 1.27 16.57 8.98
CA LEU A 134 0.56 17.75 9.48
C LEU A 134 0.20 17.61 10.96
N GLY A 135 -0.24 16.42 11.39
CA GLY A 135 -0.56 16.14 12.78
C GLY A 135 0.65 16.23 13.72
N GLY A 136 1.82 15.79 13.26
CA GLY A 136 3.05 15.91 14.05
C GLY A 136 3.68 17.31 14.08
N LEU A 137 3.13 18.26 13.33
CA LEU A 137 3.55 19.66 13.34
C LEU A 137 2.79 20.52 14.37
N VAL A 138 1.69 19.99 14.91
CA VAL A 138 0.84 20.61 15.94
C VAL A 138 1.30 20.16 17.32
#